data_AF-Q01L27-F1
#
_entry.id   AF-Q01L27-F1
#
_cell.length_a   1.000
_cell.length_b   1.000
_cell.length_c   1.000
_cell.angle_alpha   90.00
_cell.angle_beta   90.00
_cell.angle_gamma   90.00
#
_symmetry.space_group_name_H-M   'P 1'
#
loop_
_entity.id
_entity.type
_entity.pdbx_description
1 polymer ?
#
loop_
_entity_poly.entity_id
_entity_poly.type
_entity_poly.pdbx_seq_one_letter_code
_entity_poly.pdbx_strand_id
1 'polypeptide(L)'
;MEPGSIAERFRDRSILITGSTGFLAKMLVEKILRIQPDVRKLYLLVRAPDAAAAKERLLTEVVGKGLFDVLREQHGASFHSFIKEKVCPLPGDITHQNFGLGNSEILRLSQDVDIIVNGAATTNFMERYDVALVTNTAAVIHLCQFAKQSDNLKMLLHVSTAYMTLRYKVPLEMMHAANVLFGGIYSKNYKKLNRGYNILMTVAKVYAPYVFFKGCFDDTNLRKLSKAMAVDQNDVSIFNFDTRCINWSSYLVNTNIPAAIKCCLRPRESVADDRSESTWEK
;
A
#
# COMPACT_ATOMS: atom_id res chain seq x y z
N MET A 1 -31.95 -13.21 9.77
CA MET A 1 -31.68 -11.86 10.31
C MET A 1 -31.43 -10.95 9.14
N GLU A 2 -32.28 -9.95 8.93
CA GLU A 2 -32.01 -8.85 8.00
C GLU A 2 -30.65 -8.23 8.36
N PRO A 3 -29.73 -8.02 7.40
CA PRO A 3 -28.49 -7.32 7.71
C PRO A 3 -28.86 -5.90 8.15
N GLY A 4 -28.56 -5.56 9.41
CA GLY A 4 -28.75 -4.20 9.92
C GLY A 4 -28.12 -3.15 8.99
N SER A 5 -28.62 -1.91 9.07
CA SER A 5 -28.16 -0.81 8.21
C SER A 5 -26.63 -0.65 8.26
N ILE A 6 -26.03 -0.05 7.22
CA ILE A 6 -24.57 0.19 7.19
C ILE A 6 -24.10 0.96 8.43
N ALA A 7 -24.92 1.87 8.97
CA ALA A 7 -24.61 2.61 10.19
C ALA A 7 -24.50 1.69 11.42
N GLU A 8 -25.35 0.66 11.54
CA GLU A 8 -25.30 -0.30 12.65
C GLU A 8 -23.99 -1.10 12.68
N ARG A 9 -23.34 -1.29 11.53
CA ARG A 9 -22.04 -1.97 11.46
C ARG A 9 -20.91 -1.19 12.13
N PHE A 10 -21.08 0.11 12.31
CA PHE A 10 -20.12 0.99 12.98
C PHE A 10 -20.42 1.22 14.47
N ARG A 11 -21.59 0.80 14.96
CA ARG A 11 -21.95 0.92 16.38
C ARG A 11 -20.97 0.14 17.25
N ASP A 12 -20.52 0.77 18.33
CA ASP A 12 -19.57 0.21 19.28
C ASP A 12 -18.29 -0.31 18.62
N ARG A 13 -17.86 0.25 17.48
CA ARG A 13 -16.60 -0.13 16.79
C ARG A 13 -15.52 0.91 16.96
N SER A 14 -14.28 0.43 17.05
CA SER A 14 -13.09 1.26 16.89
C SER A 14 -12.55 1.14 15.48
N ILE A 15 -12.31 2.28 14.83
CA ILE A 15 -11.97 2.36 13.41
C ILE A 15 -10.65 3.11 13.23
N LEU A 16 -9.67 2.47 12.61
CA LEU A 16 -8.44 3.11 12.15
C LEU A 16 -8.65 3.66 10.74
N ILE A 17 -8.44 4.96 10.54
CA ILE A 17 -8.58 5.64 9.26
C ILE A 17 -7.26 6.31 8.89
N THR A 18 -6.73 5.98 7.72
CA THR A 18 -5.55 6.64 7.15
C THR A 18 -5.98 7.67 6.09
N GLY A 19 -5.16 8.71 5.88
CA GLY A 19 -5.44 9.74 4.87
C GLY A 19 -6.56 10.71 5.25
N SER A 20 -6.92 10.78 6.53
CA SER A 20 -8.02 11.61 7.09
C SER A 20 -7.83 13.12 6.87
N THR A 21 -6.62 13.58 6.59
CA THR A 21 -6.35 14.98 6.19
C THR A 21 -6.75 15.26 4.73
N GLY A 22 -6.82 14.21 3.90
CA GLY A 22 -7.30 14.27 2.52
C GLY A 22 -8.82 14.41 2.43
N PHE A 23 -9.33 14.64 1.22
CA PHE A 23 -10.74 14.97 1.00
C PHE A 23 -11.71 13.83 1.37
N LEU A 24 -11.53 12.64 0.77
CA LEU A 24 -12.50 11.53 0.89
C LEU A 24 -12.58 10.96 2.31
N ALA A 25 -11.44 10.66 2.92
CA ALA A 25 -11.41 10.07 4.27
C ALA A 25 -11.97 11.04 5.33
N LYS A 26 -11.79 12.36 5.15
CA LYS A 26 -12.37 13.39 6.01
C LYS A 26 -13.89 13.43 5.94
N MET A 27 -14.46 13.33 4.74
CA MET A 27 -15.91 13.19 4.57
C MET A 27 -16.44 11.92 5.21
N LEU A 28 -15.69 10.81 5.11
CA LEU A 28 -16.05 9.57 5.78
C LEU A 28 -16.06 9.72 7.30
N VAL A 29 -15.06 10.38 7.89
CA VAL A 29 -14.99 10.67 9.33
C VAL A 29 -16.22 11.47 9.77
N GLU A 30 -16.54 12.59 9.09
CA GLU A 30 -17.75 13.39 9.37
C GLU A 30 -19.01 12.53 9.29
N LYS A 31 -19.15 11.78 8.19
CA LYS A 31 -20.35 11.00 7.93
C LYS A 31 -20.59 9.95 9.00
N ILE A 32 -19.54 9.22 9.42
CA ILE A 32 -19.62 8.20 10.47
C ILE A 32 -20.06 8.85 11.78
N LEU A 33 -19.39 9.92 12.21
CA LEU A 33 -19.72 10.62 13.46
C LEU A 33 -21.16 11.13 13.47
N ARG A 34 -21.67 11.59 12.32
CA ARG A 34 -23.03 12.13 12.22
C ARG A 34 -24.13 11.07 12.16
N ILE A 35 -23.91 9.96 11.46
CA ILE A 35 -24.94 8.93 11.30
C ILE A 35 -24.88 7.83 12.36
N GLN A 36 -23.74 7.70 13.03
CA GLN A 36 -23.52 6.70 14.07
C GLN A 36 -22.70 7.31 15.23
N PRO A 37 -23.33 8.13 16.09
CA PRO A 37 -22.65 8.74 17.24
C PRO A 37 -22.16 7.70 18.26
N ASP A 38 -22.72 6.49 18.26
CA ASP A 38 -22.31 5.38 19.14
C ASP A 38 -21.10 4.60 18.60
N VAL A 39 -20.40 5.12 17.58
CA VAL A 39 -19.07 4.63 17.25
C VAL A 39 -18.15 4.78 18.47
N ARG A 40 -17.35 3.75 18.78
CA ARG A 40 -16.53 3.72 19.99
C ARG A 40 -15.39 4.72 19.89
N LYS A 41 -14.58 4.60 18.83
CA LYS A 41 -13.41 5.45 18.60
C LYS A 41 -13.04 5.51 17.13
N LEU A 42 -12.62 6.66 16.65
CA LEU A 42 -11.96 6.87 15.37
C LEU A 42 -10.49 7.21 15.62
N TYR A 43 -9.60 6.28 15.28
CA TYR A 43 -8.16 6.49 15.26
C TYR A 43 -7.76 7.07 13.91
N LEU A 44 -7.28 8.31 13.88
CA LEU A 44 -6.88 8.96 12.65
C LEU A 44 -5.37 8.98 12.55
N LEU A 45 -4.79 8.21 11.64
CA LEU A 45 -3.37 8.24 11.38
C LEU A 45 -3.01 9.52 10.62
N VAL A 46 -2.22 10.39 11.26
CA VAL A 46 -1.86 11.71 10.74
C VAL A 46 -0.34 11.87 10.82
N ARG A 47 0.28 12.24 9.70
CA ARG A 47 1.72 12.53 9.65
C ARG A 47 2.02 13.76 10.51
N ALA A 48 2.72 13.57 11.61
CA ALA A 48 3.12 14.62 12.53
C ALA A 48 4.33 14.13 13.37
N PRO A 49 5.19 15.04 13.85
CA PRO A 49 6.34 14.65 14.67
C PRO A 49 5.95 14.11 16.05
N ASP A 50 4.82 14.56 16.59
CA ASP A 50 4.36 14.20 17.93
C ASP A 50 2.82 14.34 18.05
N ALA A 51 2.29 13.92 19.21
CA ALA A 51 0.87 13.93 19.49
C ALA A 51 0.27 15.34 19.53
N ALA A 52 1.03 16.36 19.94
CA ALA A 52 0.56 17.74 19.99
C ALA A 52 0.36 18.28 18.56
N ALA A 53 1.35 18.07 17.69
CA ALA A 53 1.26 18.43 16.28
C ALA A 53 0.19 17.62 15.54
N ALA A 54 0.01 16.33 15.86
CA ALA A 54 -1.08 15.52 15.28
C ALA A 54 -2.46 16.06 15.67
N LYS A 55 -2.62 16.50 16.93
CA LYS A 55 -3.85 17.12 17.42
C LYS A 55 -4.10 18.47 16.77
N GLU A 56 -3.08 19.31 16.64
CA GLU A 56 -3.20 20.58 15.92
C GLU A 56 -3.63 20.34 14.47
N ARG A 57 -2.98 19.41 13.78
CA ARG A 57 -3.29 19.06 12.39
C ARG A 57 -4.69 18.48 12.22
N LEU A 58 -5.16 17.67 13.17
CA LEU A 58 -6.55 17.22 13.23
C LEU A 58 -7.52 18.42 13.31
N LEU A 59 -7.24 19.37 14.21
CA LEU A 59 -8.10 20.54 14.40
C LEU A 59 -8.10 21.46 13.19
N THR A 60 -6.96 21.70 12.55
CA THR A 60 -6.84 22.66 11.45
C THR A 60 -7.22 22.06 10.09
N GLU A 61 -6.83 20.82 9.82
CA GLU A 61 -7.01 20.18 8.51
C GLU A 61 -8.32 19.38 8.43
N VAL A 62 -8.85 18.86 9.53
CA VAL A 62 -10.01 17.95 9.55
C VAL A 62 -11.23 18.63 10.19
N VAL A 63 -11.23 18.79 11.51
CA VAL A 63 -12.40 19.18 12.32
C VAL A 63 -12.73 20.67 12.18
N GLY A 64 -11.75 21.52 11.93
CA GLY A 64 -11.91 22.96 11.73
C GLY A 64 -12.40 23.33 10.32
N LYS A 65 -12.57 22.36 9.42
CA LYS A 65 -13.17 22.63 8.09
C LYS A 65 -14.67 22.73 8.21
N GLY A 66 -15.28 23.55 7.35
CA GLY A 66 -16.74 23.76 7.33
C GLY A 66 -17.55 22.49 7.04
N LEU A 67 -16.91 21.44 6.54
CA LEU A 67 -17.49 20.10 6.45
C LEU A 67 -18.07 19.61 7.81
N PHE A 68 -17.48 20.01 8.93
CA PHE A 68 -17.94 19.62 10.27
C PHE A 68 -18.98 20.58 10.87
N ASP A 69 -19.45 21.59 10.14
CA ASP A 69 -20.38 22.59 10.66
C ASP A 69 -21.72 21.98 11.05
N VAL A 70 -22.20 20.99 10.29
CA VAL A 70 -23.42 20.24 10.64
C VAL A 70 -23.28 19.56 12.01
N LEU A 71 -22.14 18.89 12.26
CA LEU A 71 -21.87 18.29 13.58
C LEU A 71 -21.72 19.37 14.66
N ARG A 72 -21.12 20.53 14.33
CA ARG A 72 -20.97 21.67 15.24
C ARG A 72 -22.33 22.23 15.67
N GLU A 73 -23.25 22.38 14.73
CA GLU A 73 -24.63 22.81 14.99
C GLU A 73 -25.40 21.78 15.80
N GLN A 74 -25.27 20.49 15.47
CA GLN A 74 -25.96 19.39 16.17
C GLN A 74 -25.53 19.26 17.64
N HIS A 75 -24.24 19.42 17.93
CA HIS A 75 -23.71 19.24 19.29
C HIS A 75 -23.54 20.55 20.07
N GLY A 76 -23.63 21.71 19.40
CA GLY A 76 -23.47 23.03 20.02
C GLY A 76 -22.20 23.13 20.87
N ALA A 77 -22.36 23.58 22.12
CA ALA A 77 -21.26 23.72 23.08
C ALA A 77 -20.52 22.40 23.39
N SER A 78 -21.17 21.25 23.20
CA SER A 78 -20.60 19.93 23.46
C SER A 78 -19.77 19.38 22.30
N PHE A 79 -19.71 20.07 21.15
CA PHE A 79 -19.01 19.59 19.95
C PHE A 79 -17.55 19.21 20.22
N HIS A 80 -16.79 20.08 20.90
CA HIS A 80 -15.37 19.80 21.17
C HIS A 80 -15.18 18.61 22.12
N SER A 81 -16.07 18.44 23.10
CA SER A 81 -16.06 17.28 24.00
C SER A 81 -16.38 15.99 23.25
N PHE A 82 -17.40 16.02 22.38
CA PHE A 82 -17.76 14.90 21.52
C PHE A 82 -16.61 14.48 20.60
N ILE A 83 -15.96 15.42 19.91
CA ILE A 83 -14.80 15.13 19.07
C ILE A 83 -13.64 14.57 19.89
N LYS A 84 -13.34 15.13 21.06
CA LYS A 84 -12.27 14.64 21.95
C LYS A 84 -12.54 13.21 22.44
N GLU A 85 -13.81 12.89 22.72
CA GLU A 85 -14.23 11.56 23.12
C GLU A 85 -14.13 10.57 21.96
N LYS A 86 -14.62 10.92 20.77
CA LYS A 86 -14.76 10.00 19.65
C LYS A 86 -13.52 9.88 18.77
N VAL A 87 -12.66 10.90 18.71
CA VAL A 87 -11.55 10.97 17.76
C VAL A 87 -10.20 10.99 18.47
N CYS A 88 -9.29 10.12 18.06
CA CYS A 88 -7.91 10.04 18.54
C CYS A 88 -6.94 10.21 17.36
N PRO A 89 -6.22 11.34 17.25
CA PRO A 89 -5.16 11.47 16.26
C PRO A 89 -3.93 10.67 16.68
N LEU A 90 -3.35 9.91 15.76
CA LEU A 90 -2.13 9.14 15.95
C LEU A 90 -0.99 9.77 15.12
N PRO A 91 0.12 10.23 15.74
CA PRO A 91 1.25 10.81 15.04
C PRO A 91 2.06 9.71 14.33
N GLY A 92 1.70 9.40 13.09
CA GLY A 92 2.33 8.30 12.38
C GLY A 92 2.21 8.41 10.86
N ASP A 93 2.97 7.55 10.19
CA ASP A 93 3.07 7.50 8.74
C ASP A 93 2.94 6.05 8.26
N ILE A 94 2.00 5.83 7.34
CA ILE A 94 1.69 4.51 6.77
C ILE A 94 2.89 3.89 6.02
N THR A 95 3.84 4.71 5.60
CA THR A 95 5.07 4.25 4.93
C THR A 95 6.05 3.56 5.87
N HIS A 96 5.87 3.65 7.19
CA HIS A 96 6.70 2.97 8.18
C HIS A 96 6.00 1.71 8.72
N GLN A 97 6.81 0.71 9.11
CA GLN A 97 6.33 -0.45 9.85
C GLN A 97 5.66 0.03 11.15
N ASN A 98 4.53 -0.60 11.52
CA ASN A 98 3.73 -0.20 12.68
C ASN A 98 3.37 1.30 12.68
N PHE A 99 3.31 1.89 11.48
CA PHE A 99 3.00 3.30 11.24
C PHE A 99 3.98 4.29 11.89
N GLY A 100 5.17 3.85 12.32
CA GLY A 100 6.12 4.66 13.09
C GLY A 100 5.71 4.91 14.54
N LEU A 101 4.67 4.22 15.04
CA LEU A 101 4.21 4.32 16.42
C LEU A 101 5.06 3.48 17.37
N GLY A 102 5.07 3.83 18.65
CA GLY A 102 5.74 3.05 19.69
C GLY A 102 5.10 1.66 19.88
N ASN A 103 5.89 0.70 20.37
CA ASN A 103 5.44 -0.69 20.57
C ASN A 103 4.22 -0.81 21.51
N SER A 104 4.13 0.03 22.54
CA SER A 104 2.99 0.05 23.46
C SER A 104 1.73 0.62 22.80
N GLU A 105 1.87 1.62 21.94
CA GLU A 105 0.76 2.23 21.21
C GLU A 105 0.23 1.29 20.13
N ILE A 106 1.11 0.65 19.35
CA ILE A 106 0.68 -0.27 18.30
C ILE A 106 -0.01 -1.51 18.88
N LEU A 107 0.46 -2.02 20.02
CA LEU A 107 -0.19 -3.15 20.72
C LEU A 107 -1.59 -2.78 21.22
N ARG A 108 -1.74 -1.60 21.84
CA ARG A 108 -3.05 -1.11 22.27
C ARG A 108 -3.98 -0.91 21.07
N LEU A 109 -3.46 -0.34 19.99
CA LEU A 109 -4.23 -0.13 18.77
C LEU A 109 -4.66 -1.46 18.13
N SER A 110 -3.78 -2.46 18.09
CA SER A 110 -4.09 -3.75 17.47
C SER A 110 -5.18 -4.50 18.23
N GLN A 111 -5.23 -4.36 19.56
CA GLN A 111 -6.23 -4.97 20.43
C GLN A 111 -7.62 -4.31 20.33
N ASP A 112 -7.67 -2.99 20.11
CA ASP A 112 -8.93 -2.25 20.12
C ASP A 112 -9.60 -2.12 18.73
N VAL A 113 -8.82 -2.05 17.65
CA VAL A 113 -9.34 -1.77 16.30
C VAL A 113 -10.18 -2.92 15.75
N ASP A 114 -11.43 -2.62 15.38
CA ASP A 114 -12.34 -3.53 14.69
C ASP A 114 -12.32 -3.35 13.16
N ILE A 115 -12.06 -2.13 12.67
CA ILE A 115 -12.15 -1.78 11.26
C ILE A 115 -10.97 -0.93 10.85
N ILE A 116 -10.36 -1.22 9.70
CA ILE A 116 -9.33 -0.39 9.08
C ILE A 116 -9.87 0.17 7.77
N VAL A 117 -9.81 1.48 7.59
CA VAL A 117 -10.09 2.17 6.33
C VAL A 117 -8.81 2.84 5.84
N ASN A 118 -8.22 2.27 4.79
CA ASN A 118 -7.04 2.84 4.15
C ASN A 118 -7.45 3.77 3.00
N GLY A 119 -7.35 5.08 3.24
CA GLY A 119 -7.52 6.13 2.24
C GLY A 119 -6.23 6.92 1.94
N ALA A 120 -5.11 6.57 2.57
CA ALA A 120 -3.84 7.21 2.34
C ALA A 120 -3.22 6.74 1.02
N ALA A 121 -2.93 7.71 0.16
CA ALA A 121 -2.19 7.52 -1.08
C ALA A 121 -1.57 8.86 -1.49
N THR A 122 -0.49 8.82 -2.25
CA THR A 122 -0.14 9.96 -3.10
C THR A 122 -0.98 9.90 -4.37
N THR A 123 -1.68 10.99 -4.64
CA THR A 123 -2.49 11.19 -5.85
C THR A 123 -1.83 12.11 -6.86
N ASN A 124 -0.59 12.54 -6.58
CA ASN A 124 0.20 13.35 -7.49
C ASN A 124 0.72 12.48 -8.65
N PHE A 125 0.22 12.71 -9.86
CA PHE A 125 0.60 11.95 -11.05
C PHE A 125 2.04 12.21 -11.52
N MET A 126 2.63 13.31 -11.07
CA MET A 126 4.03 13.67 -11.35
C MET A 126 4.96 13.33 -10.19
N GLU A 127 4.46 12.57 -9.20
CA GLU A 127 5.27 12.11 -8.08
C GLU A 127 6.39 11.19 -8.56
N ARG A 128 7.52 11.24 -7.86
CA ARG A 128 8.60 10.29 -8.14
C ARG A 128 8.09 8.86 -7.92
N TYR A 129 8.45 7.98 -8.84
CA TYR A 129 7.95 6.60 -8.83
C TYR A 129 8.30 5.85 -7.55
N ASP A 130 9.50 6.06 -7.00
CA ASP A 130 9.93 5.45 -5.73
C ASP A 130 9.05 5.90 -4.55
N VAL A 131 8.73 7.19 -4.47
CA VAL A 131 7.83 7.75 -3.45
C VAL A 131 6.41 7.20 -3.62
N ALA A 132 5.92 7.13 -4.86
CA ALA A 132 4.59 6.57 -5.16
C ALA A 132 4.51 5.07 -4.86
N LEU A 133 5.56 4.30 -5.15
CA LEU A 133 5.64 2.88 -4.85
C LEU A 133 5.64 2.64 -3.34
N VAL A 134 6.44 3.39 -2.58
CA VAL A 134 6.47 3.32 -1.13
C VAL A 134 5.10 3.65 -0.53
N THR A 135 4.48 4.75 -0.98
CA THR A 135 3.22 5.24 -0.39
C THR A 135 2.00 4.42 -0.79
N ASN A 136 1.89 4.03 -2.06
CA ASN A 136 0.67 3.41 -2.58
C ASN A 136 0.74 1.87 -2.61
N THR A 137 1.94 1.28 -2.50
CA THR A 137 2.14 -0.17 -2.54
C THR A 137 2.76 -0.70 -1.24
N ALA A 138 3.98 -0.27 -0.89
CA ALA A 138 4.67 -0.82 0.27
C ALA A 138 3.94 -0.51 1.59
N ALA A 139 3.37 0.69 1.72
CA ALA A 139 2.57 1.08 2.88
C ALA A 139 1.34 0.18 3.09
N VAL A 140 0.76 -0.36 2.01
CA VAL A 140 -0.36 -1.32 2.10
C VAL A 140 0.13 -2.64 2.71
N ILE A 141 1.39 -3.04 2.47
CA ILE A 141 1.99 -4.21 3.11
C ILE A 141 2.09 -3.99 4.62
N HIS A 142 2.57 -2.84 5.08
CA HIS A 142 2.63 -2.52 6.52
C HIS A 142 1.24 -2.52 7.16
N LEU A 143 0.25 -1.95 6.47
CA LEU A 143 -1.14 -1.94 6.92
C LEU A 143 -1.71 -3.37 7.01
N CYS A 144 -1.43 -4.23 6.03
CA CYS A 144 -1.82 -5.64 6.06
C CYS A 144 -1.09 -6.43 7.16
N GLN A 145 0.17 -6.11 7.45
CA GLN A 145 0.91 -6.71 8.56
C GLN A 145 0.31 -6.33 9.90
N PHE A 146 -0.03 -5.05 10.11
CA PHE A 146 -0.75 -4.59 11.29
C PHE A 146 -2.13 -5.27 11.40
N ALA A 147 -2.87 -5.35 10.30
CA ALA A 147 -4.18 -6.01 10.27
C ALA A 147 -4.11 -7.48 10.73
N LYS A 148 -3.02 -8.19 10.43
CA LYS A 148 -2.78 -9.56 10.90
C LYS A 148 -2.47 -9.66 12.40
N GLN A 149 -2.06 -8.57 13.03
CA GLN A 149 -1.81 -8.47 14.47
C GLN A 149 -3.08 -8.09 15.26
N SER A 150 -4.17 -7.75 14.56
CA SER A 150 -5.44 -7.35 15.15
C SER A 150 -6.42 -8.51 15.20
N ASP A 151 -6.47 -9.21 16.33
CA ASP A 151 -7.34 -10.39 16.51
C ASP A 151 -8.84 -10.07 16.39
N ASN A 152 -9.23 -8.83 16.70
CA ASN A 152 -10.61 -8.36 16.66
C ASN A 152 -11.03 -7.75 15.30
N LEU A 153 -10.14 -7.77 14.30
CA LEU A 153 -10.39 -7.09 13.04
C LEU A 153 -11.52 -7.77 12.25
N LYS A 154 -12.56 -6.98 11.95
CA LYS A 154 -13.75 -7.40 11.21
C LYS A 154 -13.68 -7.02 9.74
N MET A 155 -12.99 -5.93 9.42
CA MET A 155 -12.95 -5.38 8.07
C MET A 155 -11.68 -4.59 7.82
N LEU A 156 -11.07 -4.84 6.65
CA LEU A 156 -10.07 -4.00 6.03
C LEU A 156 -10.63 -3.44 4.73
N LEU A 157 -10.90 -2.15 4.68
CA LEU A 157 -11.35 -1.44 3.48
C LEU A 157 -10.17 -0.65 2.90
N HIS A 158 -9.72 -1.03 1.71
CA HIS A 158 -8.71 -0.27 0.97
C HIS A 158 -9.35 0.49 -0.19
N VAL A 159 -9.20 1.81 -0.18
CA VAL A 159 -9.66 2.67 -1.27
C VAL A 159 -8.62 2.66 -2.39
N SER A 160 -8.95 2.00 -3.49
CA SER A 160 -8.16 2.01 -4.72
C SER A 160 -8.77 2.97 -5.75
N THR A 161 -8.15 3.07 -6.94
CA THR A 161 -8.58 3.96 -8.02
C THR A 161 -8.98 3.20 -9.28
N ALA A 162 -10.15 3.50 -9.85
CA ALA A 162 -10.55 3.05 -11.18
C ALA A 162 -9.78 3.76 -12.32
N TYR A 163 -8.97 4.78 -11.98
CA TYR A 163 -8.27 5.63 -12.94
C TYR A 163 -7.33 4.85 -13.87
N MET A 164 -6.63 3.82 -13.38
CA MET A 164 -5.75 3.00 -14.24
C MET A 164 -6.56 2.34 -15.37
N THR A 165 -7.74 1.86 -15.04
CA THR A 165 -8.67 1.27 -16.00
C THR A 165 -9.24 2.33 -16.95
N LEU A 166 -9.72 3.45 -16.43
CA LEU A 166 -10.40 4.48 -17.22
C LEU A 166 -9.47 5.36 -18.07
N ARG A 167 -8.23 5.62 -17.64
CA ARG A 167 -7.29 6.52 -18.35
C ARG A 167 -6.37 5.80 -19.32
N TYR A 168 -6.03 4.55 -19.02
CA TYR A 168 -5.10 3.77 -19.84
C TYR A 168 -5.81 2.66 -20.55
N LYS A 169 -6.54 1.77 -19.87
CA LYS A 169 -7.15 0.61 -20.52
C LYS A 169 -8.24 1.00 -21.54
N VAL A 170 -9.24 1.81 -21.13
CA VAL A 170 -10.36 2.20 -21.99
C VAL A 170 -9.91 3.05 -23.20
N PRO A 171 -9.06 4.09 -23.06
CA PRO A 171 -8.58 4.86 -24.20
C PRO A 171 -7.67 4.06 -25.13
N LEU A 172 -6.94 3.07 -24.61
CA LEU A 172 -6.12 2.17 -25.42
C LEU A 172 -6.99 1.24 -26.28
N GLU A 173 -8.06 0.69 -25.71
CA GLU A 173 -9.04 -0.14 -26.43
C GLU A 173 -9.83 0.70 -27.46
N MET A 174 -10.25 1.91 -27.10
CA MET A 174 -10.90 2.84 -28.02
C MET A 174 -9.96 3.30 -29.15
N MET A 175 -8.70 3.62 -28.85
CA MET A 175 -7.71 3.96 -29.87
C MET A 175 -7.35 2.76 -30.75
N HIS A 176 -7.36 1.53 -30.23
CA HIS A 176 -7.18 0.33 -31.04
C HIS A 176 -8.32 0.18 -32.06
N ALA A 177 -9.57 0.31 -31.60
CA ALA A 177 -10.74 0.27 -32.45
C ALA A 177 -10.72 1.40 -33.50
N ALA A 178 -10.43 2.64 -33.09
CA ALA A 178 -10.31 3.78 -34.00
C ALA A 178 -9.15 3.61 -35.00
N ASN A 179 -8.03 3.02 -34.59
CA ASN A 179 -6.90 2.78 -35.49
C ASN A 179 -7.22 1.72 -36.56
N VAL A 180 -8.05 0.73 -36.23
CA VAL A 180 -8.60 -0.26 -37.19
C VAL A 180 -9.64 0.39 -38.12
N LEU A 181 -10.53 1.21 -37.58
CA LEU A 181 -11.60 1.89 -38.34
C LEU A 181 -11.10 2.98 -39.28
N PHE A 182 -10.06 3.73 -38.91
CA PHE A 182 -9.55 4.88 -39.66
C PHE A 182 -8.20 4.62 -40.33
N GLY A 183 -7.92 3.38 -40.73
CA GLY A 183 -6.78 3.05 -41.61
C GLY A 183 -5.40 3.44 -41.07
N GLY A 184 -5.20 3.48 -39.75
CA GLY A 184 -3.88 3.72 -39.15
C GLY A 184 -3.53 5.16 -38.81
N ILE A 185 -4.44 6.14 -38.92
CA ILE A 185 -4.13 7.57 -38.68
C ILE A 185 -3.59 7.84 -37.26
N TYR A 186 -4.04 7.09 -36.25
CA TYR A 186 -3.60 7.23 -34.84
C TYR A 186 -2.44 6.30 -34.47
N SER A 187 -1.86 5.59 -35.45
CA SER A 187 -0.85 4.54 -35.28
C SER A 187 0.32 4.97 -34.40
N LYS A 188 0.86 6.19 -34.56
CA LYS A 188 2.02 6.66 -33.77
C LYS A 188 1.70 6.81 -32.28
N ASN A 189 0.59 7.45 -31.93
CA ASN A 189 0.19 7.67 -30.55
C ASN A 189 -0.31 6.36 -29.90
N TYR A 190 -1.04 5.54 -30.66
CA TYR A 190 -1.44 4.20 -30.24
C TYR A 190 -0.21 3.33 -29.94
N LYS A 191 0.77 3.26 -30.85
CA LYS A 191 2.00 2.49 -30.65
C LYS A 191 2.79 2.96 -29.43
N LYS A 192 2.87 4.26 -29.18
CA LYS A 192 3.54 4.81 -27.98
C LYS A 192 2.85 4.40 -26.68
N LEU A 193 1.53 4.57 -26.60
CA LEU A 193 0.75 4.24 -25.40
C LEU A 193 0.66 2.72 -25.17
N ASN A 194 0.51 1.95 -26.26
CA ASN A 194 0.49 0.49 -26.26
C ASN A 194 1.85 -0.08 -25.84
N ARG A 195 2.97 0.55 -26.23
CA ARG A 195 4.29 0.15 -25.76
C ARG A 195 4.43 0.35 -24.24
N GLY A 196 4.00 1.49 -23.71
CA GLY A 196 4.01 1.73 -22.25
C GLY A 196 3.12 0.74 -21.48
N TYR A 197 1.90 0.50 -21.98
CA TYR A 197 0.98 -0.49 -21.40
C TYR A 197 1.54 -1.92 -21.45
N ASN A 198 2.11 -2.33 -22.58
CA ASN A 198 2.70 -3.66 -22.72
C ASN A 198 3.94 -3.84 -21.84
N ILE A 199 4.75 -2.79 -21.65
CA ILE A 199 5.87 -2.83 -20.69
C ILE A 199 5.33 -3.04 -19.27
N LEU A 200 4.35 -2.24 -18.84
CA LEU A 200 3.74 -2.36 -17.52
C LEU A 200 3.12 -3.74 -17.30
N MET A 201 2.37 -4.24 -18.28
CA MET A 201 1.75 -5.58 -18.21
C MET A 201 2.78 -6.70 -18.28
N THR A 202 3.89 -6.52 -19.00
CA THR A 202 4.99 -7.50 -19.05
C THR A 202 5.68 -7.55 -17.70
N VAL A 203 5.99 -6.41 -17.10
CA VAL A 203 6.53 -6.36 -15.73
C VAL A 203 5.55 -7.01 -14.75
N ALA A 204 4.27 -6.67 -14.79
CA ALA A 204 3.26 -7.28 -13.93
C ALA A 204 3.17 -8.81 -14.12
N LYS A 205 3.22 -9.32 -15.35
CA LYS A 205 3.23 -10.76 -15.65
C LYS A 205 4.53 -11.45 -15.23
N VAL A 206 5.68 -10.80 -15.40
CA VAL A 206 6.99 -11.32 -14.98
C VAL A 206 7.01 -11.48 -13.46
N TYR A 207 6.46 -10.52 -12.72
CA TYR A 207 6.43 -10.57 -11.26
C TYR A 207 5.22 -11.32 -10.67
N ALA A 208 4.16 -11.56 -11.44
CA ALA A 208 2.95 -12.25 -10.97
C ALA A 208 3.23 -13.64 -10.33
N PRO A 209 4.08 -14.51 -10.89
CA PRO A 209 4.43 -15.79 -10.28
C PRO A 209 5.17 -15.64 -8.95
N TYR A 210 5.83 -14.51 -8.69
CA TYR A 210 6.57 -14.24 -7.46
C TYR A 210 5.70 -13.56 -6.39
N VAL A 211 4.77 -12.69 -6.82
CA VAL A 211 3.87 -11.95 -5.93
C VAL A 211 2.65 -12.79 -5.52
N PHE A 212 2.13 -13.61 -6.43
CA PHE A 212 0.96 -14.46 -6.20
C PHE A 212 1.34 -15.94 -6.07
N PHE A 213 2.62 -16.25 -5.83
CA PHE A 213 3.08 -17.61 -5.59
C PHE A 213 2.37 -18.21 -4.38
N LYS A 214 1.67 -19.33 -4.57
CA LYS A 214 1.11 -20.15 -3.47
C LYS A 214 2.05 -21.31 -3.10
N GLY A 215 3.34 -21.03 -2.98
CA GLY A 215 4.31 -21.99 -2.46
C GLY A 215 5.05 -21.41 -1.27
N CYS A 216 5.41 -22.26 -0.31
CA CYS A 216 6.31 -21.92 0.76
C CYS A 216 7.73 -22.28 0.31
N PHE A 217 8.66 -21.33 0.32
CA PHE A 217 10.08 -21.65 0.14
C PHE A 217 10.58 -22.27 1.45
N ASP A 218 10.73 -23.59 1.48
CA ASP A 218 11.26 -24.31 2.64
C ASP A 218 12.78 -24.13 2.72
N ASP A 219 13.20 -23.29 3.65
CA ASP A 219 14.59 -23.00 3.97
C ASP A 219 15.14 -23.88 5.10
N THR A 220 14.44 -24.96 5.48
CA THR A 220 14.82 -25.82 6.62
C THR A 220 16.21 -26.42 6.48
N ASN A 221 16.58 -26.94 5.30
CA ASN A 221 17.91 -27.50 5.07
C ASN A 221 19.00 -26.41 5.05
N LEU A 222 18.70 -25.24 4.51
CA LEU A 222 19.61 -24.09 4.52
C LEU A 222 19.86 -23.60 5.95
N ARG A 223 18.81 -23.53 6.79
CA ARG A 223 18.94 -23.20 8.22
C ARG A 223 19.69 -24.27 9.00
N LYS A 224 19.50 -25.55 8.70
CA LYS A 224 20.27 -26.65 9.32
C LYS A 224 21.75 -26.55 8.95
N LEU A 225 22.06 -26.31 7.68
CA LEU A 225 23.42 -26.12 7.20
C LEU A 225 24.07 -24.89 7.84
N SER A 226 23.36 -23.75 7.88
CA SER A 226 23.83 -22.53 8.56
C SER A 226 24.10 -22.75 10.05
N LYS A 227 23.25 -23.50 10.76
CA LYS A 227 23.50 -23.88 12.18
C LYS A 227 24.68 -24.83 12.34
N ALA A 228 24.90 -25.76 11.40
CA ALA A 228 26.05 -26.65 11.42
C ALA A 228 27.37 -25.91 11.15
N MET A 229 27.35 -24.92 10.24
CA MET A 229 28.48 -24.00 10.02
C MET A 229 28.71 -23.10 11.23
N ALA A 230 27.68 -22.82 12.03
CA ALA A 230 27.78 -22.04 13.26
C ALA A 230 28.56 -22.69 14.41
N VAL A 231 28.93 -23.97 14.26
CA VAL A 231 29.74 -24.71 15.24
C VAL A 231 31.22 -24.35 15.11
N ASP A 232 31.68 -23.91 13.95
CA ASP A 232 33.04 -23.39 13.73
C ASP A 232 33.00 -21.86 13.67
N GLN A 233 33.38 -21.20 14.77
CA GLN A 233 33.24 -19.73 14.92
C GLN A 233 33.96 -18.93 13.82
N ASN A 234 34.97 -19.51 13.18
CA ASN A 234 35.78 -18.84 12.18
C ASN A 234 35.02 -18.67 10.85
N ASP A 235 34.32 -19.72 10.39
CA ASP A 235 33.64 -19.75 9.08
C ASP A 235 32.35 -18.93 9.05
N VAL A 236 31.65 -18.82 10.18
CA VAL A 236 30.45 -17.97 10.30
C VAL A 236 30.76 -16.53 9.97
N SER A 237 31.90 -16.01 10.45
CA SER A 237 32.27 -14.62 10.21
C SER A 237 32.57 -14.34 8.73
N ILE A 238 33.00 -15.37 7.99
CA ILE A 238 33.44 -15.29 6.60
C ILE A 238 32.28 -15.49 5.61
N PHE A 239 31.33 -16.39 5.92
CA PHE A 239 30.24 -16.79 5.01
C PHE A 239 28.83 -16.40 5.48
N ASN A 240 28.68 -15.48 6.44
CA ASN A 240 27.37 -15.04 6.92
C ASN A 240 26.56 -14.31 5.81
N PHE A 241 25.70 -15.05 5.12
CA PHE A 241 24.75 -14.51 4.15
C PHE A 241 23.52 -13.94 4.87
N ASP A 242 23.71 -12.86 5.64
CA ASP A 242 22.59 -12.19 6.29
C ASP A 242 21.80 -11.36 5.27
N THR A 243 20.75 -11.96 4.72
CA THR A 243 19.85 -11.29 3.76
C THR A 243 19.20 -10.01 4.33
N ARG A 244 19.20 -9.79 5.66
CA ARG A 244 18.69 -8.56 6.27
C ARG A 244 19.64 -7.36 6.10
N CYS A 245 20.91 -7.59 5.76
CA CYS A 245 21.85 -6.50 5.47
C CYS A 245 21.60 -5.85 4.09
N ILE A 246 20.85 -6.55 3.23
CA ILE A 246 20.50 -6.04 1.90
C ILE A 246 19.36 -5.04 2.05
N ASN A 247 19.58 -3.82 1.57
CA ASN A 247 18.49 -2.86 1.38
C ASN A 247 17.62 -3.31 0.20
N TRP A 248 16.66 -4.19 0.49
CA TRP A 248 15.79 -4.82 -0.51
C TRP A 248 14.99 -3.82 -1.33
N SER A 249 14.57 -2.72 -0.73
CA SER A 249 13.85 -1.66 -1.45
C SER A 249 14.74 -1.02 -2.52
N SER A 250 15.96 -0.63 -2.13
CA SER A 250 16.93 -0.07 -3.07
C SER A 250 17.35 -1.07 -4.14
N TYR A 251 17.62 -2.31 -3.75
CA TYR A 251 17.99 -3.38 -4.68
C TYR A 251 16.87 -3.66 -5.71
N LEU A 252 15.62 -3.77 -5.26
CA LEU A 252 14.50 -4.02 -6.16
C LEU A 252 14.29 -2.86 -7.15
N VAL A 253 14.26 -1.63 -6.65
CA VAL A 253 13.96 -0.43 -7.46
C VAL A 253 15.11 -0.07 -8.41
N ASN A 254 16.34 -0.10 -7.92
CA ASN A 254 17.48 0.45 -8.65
C ASN A 254 18.30 -0.62 -9.39
N THR A 255 18.17 -1.90 -9.02
CA THR A 255 18.98 -2.98 -9.60
C THR A 255 18.11 -4.01 -10.31
N ASN A 256 17.17 -4.64 -9.59
CA ASN A 256 16.42 -5.79 -10.09
C ASN A 256 15.42 -5.39 -11.18
N ILE A 257 14.55 -4.41 -10.93
CA ILE A 257 13.53 -3.98 -11.90
C ILE A 257 14.18 -3.45 -13.20
N PRO A 258 15.20 -2.56 -13.16
CA PRO A 258 15.89 -2.12 -14.37
C PRO A 258 16.55 -3.28 -15.13
N ALA A 259 17.16 -4.24 -14.43
CA ALA A 259 17.76 -5.42 -15.05
C ALA A 259 16.71 -6.34 -15.69
N ALA A 260 15.61 -6.60 -15.00
CA ALA A 260 14.49 -7.41 -15.51
C ALA A 260 13.87 -6.78 -16.76
N ILE A 261 13.68 -5.45 -16.76
CA ILE A 261 13.22 -4.68 -17.91
C ILE A 261 14.22 -4.82 -19.08
N LYS A 262 15.53 -4.71 -18.81
CA LYS A 262 16.59 -4.87 -19.82
C LYS A 262 16.62 -6.28 -20.43
N CYS A 263 16.42 -7.32 -19.62
CA CYS A 263 16.39 -8.72 -20.08
C CYS A 263 15.10 -9.07 -20.83
N CYS A 264 13.94 -8.57 -20.38
CA CYS A 264 12.65 -8.90 -20.99
C CYS A 264 12.30 -8.06 -22.23
N LEU A 265 12.92 -6.89 -22.40
CA LEU A 265 12.62 -5.95 -23.49
C LEU A 265 13.72 -5.81 -24.54
N ARG A 266 14.85 -6.52 -24.43
CA ARG A 266 15.73 -6.70 -25.60
C ARG A 266 14.95 -7.50 -26.65
N PRO A 267 14.96 -7.08 -27.93
CA PRO A 267 14.64 -8.01 -29.01
C PRO A 267 15.54 -9.24 -28.81
N ARG A 268 14.99 -10.45 -28.95
CA ARG A 268 15.84 -11.60 -29.25
C ARG A 268 16.49 -11.29 -30.61
N GLU A 269 17.61 -10.58 -30.60
CA GLU A 269 18.56 -10.72 -31.68
C GLU A 269 18.87 -12.20 -31.76
N SER A 270 18.74 -12.73 -32.98
CA SER A 270 18.98 -14.12 -33.31
C SER A 270 20.21 -14.60 -32.56
N VAL A 271 19.99 -15.47 -31.58
CA VAL A 271 21.03 -16.40 -31.13
C VAL A 271 21.32 -17.24 -32.35
N ALA A 272 22.28 -16.79 -33.16
CA ALA A 272 22.98 -17.67 -34.06
C ALA A 272 23.57 -18.77 -33.18
N ASP A 273 23.31 -20.00 -33.60
CA ASP A 273 23.81 -21.24 -33.04
C ASP A 273 25.34 -21.16 -32.99
N ASP A 274 25.89 -20.66 -31.87
CA ASP A 274 27.28 -20.88 -31.51
C ASP A 274 27.30 -22.05 -30.52
N ARG A 275 26.87 -23.22 -31.02
CA ARG A 275 27.40 -24.49 -30.56
C ARG A 275 28.82 -24.63 -31.11
N SER A 276 29.75 -23.88 -30.54
CA SER A 276 31.13 -24.33 -30.46
C SER A 276 31.28 -25.13 -29.17
N GLU A 277 31.58 -26.41 -29.38
CA GLU A 277 31.91 -27.41 -28.39
C GLU A 277 32.86 -26.85 -27.32
N SER A 278 32.45 -26.89 -26.05
CA SER A 278 33.40 -27.07 -24.95
C SER A 278 33.03 -28.34 -24.22
N THR A 279 33.81 -29.36 -24.53
CA THR A 279 33.89 -30.66 -23.88
C THR A 279 34.11 -30.48 -22.37
N TRP A 280 33.14 -30.93 -21.57
CA TRP A 280 33.41 -31.39 -20.21
C TRP A 280 33.23 -32.91 -20.20
N GLU A 281 34.27 -33.61 -20.64
CA GLU A 281 34.43 -35.03 -20.36
C GLU A 281 34.93 -35.21 -18.92
N LYS A 282 34.19 -36.06 -18.19
CA LYS A 282 34.50 -36.84 -16.96
C LYS A 282 34.69 -36.09 -15.64
#